data_AF-A0A317W579-F1
#
_entry.id   AF-A0A317W579-F1
#
_cell.length_a   1.000
_cell.length_b   1.000
_cell.length_c   1.000
_cell.angle_alpha   90.00
_cell.angle_beta   90.00
_cell.angle_gamma   90.00
#
_symmetry.space_group_name_H-M   'P 1'
#
loop_
_entity.id
_entity.type
_entity.pdbx_description
1 polymer ?
#
loop_
_entity_poly.entity_id
_entity_poly.type
_entity_poly.pdbx_seq_one_letter_code
_entity_poly.pdbx_strand_id
1 'polypeptide(L)'
;MGAAYGTAKSGIGISGVGTFRPDLIMKSLIPVVMSGIIAVYGLVISVLIAGDMDPPPNKHMSLYTGFMHLAAGLSVGLAGVAAGYTIGVVGDAVSSHCEECLDGSAQVLIWIQGVRAYMQQSRVYVGMILILIFGEVLGLYGYVHIHWSRYDTVLTLID
;
A
#
# COMPACT_ATOMS: atom_id res chain seq x y z
N MET A 1 -3.75 -4.68 -8.34
CA MET A 1 -5.03 -4.10 -8.82
C MET A 1 -5.17 -2.64 -8.46
N GLY A 2 -5.17 -2.24 -7.18
CA GLY A 2 -5.28 -0.82 -6.78
C GLY A 2 -4.28 0.10 -7.49
N ALA A 3 -3.00 -0.29 -7.50
CA ALA A 3 -1.94 0.47 -8.18
C ALA A 3 -2.18 0.67 -9.69
N ALA A 4 -2.73 -0.34 -10.37
CA ALA A 4 -3.01 -0.25 -11.80
C ALA A 4 -4.17 0.71 -12.07
N TYR A 5 -5.22 0.66 -11.25
CA TYR A 5 -6.36 1.58 -11.36
C TYR A 5 -5.93 3.04 -11.08
N GLY A 6 -5.16 3.25 -10.01
CA GLY A 6 -4.64 4.58 -9.64
C GLY A 6 -3.80 5.22 -10.74
N THR A 7 -2.93 4.42 -11.37
CA THR A 7 -2.09 4.85 -12.49
C THR A 7 -2.89 5.09 -13.76
N ALA A 8 -3.86 4.23 -14.07
CA ALA A 8 -4.69 4.38 -15.28
C ALA A 8 -5.51 5.67 -15.25
N LYS A 9 -6.22 5.94 -14.14
CA LYS A 9 -6.99 7.19 -13.96
C LYS A 9 -6.10 8.43 -13.96
N SER A 10 -4.96 8.40 -13.24
CA SER A 10 -4.01 9.51 -13.24
C SER A 10 -3.40 9.77 -14.62
N GLY A 11 -3.09 8.72 -15.40
CA GLY A 11 -2.51 8.83 -16.73
C GLY A 11 -3.44 9.47 -17.77
N ILE A 12 -4.76 9.27 -17.62
CA ILE A 12 -5.78 9.93 -18.47
C ILE A 12 -5.77 11.44 -18.20
N GLY A 13 -5.69 11.87 -16.93
CA GLY A 13 -5.59 13.29 -16.58
C GLY A 13 -4.29 13.96 -17.05
N ILE A 14 -3.16 13.25 -16.97
CA ILE A 14 -1.85 13.77 -17.41
C ILE A 14 -1.81 13.96 -18.92
N SER A 15 -2.36 13.02 -19.69
CA SER A 15 -2.36 13.09 -21.16
C SER A 15 -3.25 14.21 -21.70
N GLY A 16 -4.35 14.56 -21.00
CA GLY A 16 -5.17 15.73 -21.33
C GLY A 16 -4.48 17.07 -21.11
N VAL A 17 -3.65 17.20 -20.06
CA VAL A 17 -2.93 18.44 -19.73
C VAL A 17 -1.62 18.57 -20.51
N GLY A 18 -0.99 17.44 -20.86
CA GLY A 18 0.33 17.40 -21.52
C GLY A 18 0.36 17.96 -22.93
N THR A 19 -0.78 18.01 -23.63
CA THR A 19 -0.91 18.61 -24.97
C THR A 19 -0.94 20.13 -24.94
N PHE A 20 -1.37 20.73 -23.82
CA PHE A 20 -1.49 22.19 -23.69
C PHE A 20 -0.29 22.82 -22.96
N ARG A 21 0.24 22.17 -21.91
CA ARG A 21 1.38 22.66 -21.11
C ARG A 21 2.31 21.53 -20.67
N PRO A 22 3.33 21.19 -21.46
CA PRO A 22 4.24 20.08 -21.15
C PRO A 22 5.12 20.33 -19.92
N ASP A 23 5.36 21.59 -19.54
CA ASP A 23 6.17 21.96 -18.37
C ASP A 23 5.60 21.46 -17.03
N LEU A 24 4.30 21.16 -16.98
CA LEU A 24 3.60 20.71 -15.77
C LEU A 24 3.59 19.18 -15.62
N ILE A 25 3.94 18.42 -16.68
CA ILE A 25 3.90 16.94 -16.70
C ILE A 25 4.83 16.34 -15.63
N MET A 26 6.00 16.93 -15.41
CA MET A 26 6.95 16.40 -14.43
C MET A 26 6.43 16.46 -12.99
N LYS A 27 5.59 17.45 -12.66
CA LYS A 27 4.98 17.56 -11.32
C LYS A 27 3.77 16.63 -11.17
N SER A 28 3.05 16.35 -12.25
CA SER A 28 1.89 15.46 -12.24
C SER A 28 2.24 13.97 -12.29
N LEU A 29 3.51 13.59 -12.41
CA LEU A 29 3.97 12.20 -12.29
C LEU A 29 4.05 11.70 -10.83
N ILE A 30 4.02 12.61 -9.84
CA ILE A 30 4.11 12.26 -8.41
C ILE A 30 3.00 11.27 -7.94
N PRO A 31 1.72 11.43 -8.32
CA PRO A 31 0.65 10.48 -7.99
C PRO A 31 0.83 9.11 -8.65
N VAL A 32 1.40 9.08 -9.86
CA VAL A 32 1.69 7.82 -10.58
C VAL A 32 2.74 7.01 -9.83
N VAL A 33 3.80 7.68 -9.36
CA VAL A 33 4.85 7.03 -8.56
C VAL A 33 4.29 6.52 -7.23
N MET A 34 3.41 7.27 -6.57
CA MET A 34 2.75 6.85 -5.32
C MET A 34 1.90 5.59 -5.49
N SER A 35 1.15 5.51 -6.58
CA SER A 35 0.40 4.30 -6.93
C SER A 35 1.34 3.10 -7.12
N GLY A 36 2.53 3.33 -7.68
CA GLY A 36 3.56 2.30 -7.91
C GLY A 36 4.16 1.71 -6.63
N ILE A 37 4.42 2.50 -5.59
CA ILE A 37 5.06 1.99 -4.36
C ILE A 37 4.15 0.99 -3.63
N ILE A 38 2.82 1.19 -3.67
CA ILE A 38 1.83 0.26 -3.10
C ILE A 38 1.96 -1.14 -3.69
N ALA A 39 2.28 -1.25 -4.99
CA ALA A 39 2.50 -2.54 -5.64
C ALA A 39 3.76 -3.26 -5.13
N VAL A 40 4.81 -2.50 -4.82
CA VAL A 40 6.07 -3.05 -4.30
C VAL A 40 5.90 -3.57 -2.88
N TYR A 41 5.10 -2.91 -2.04
CA TYR A 41 4.82 -3.38 -0.68
C TYR A 41 4.16 -4.78 -0.67
N GLY A 42 3.15 -5.01 -1.50
CA GLY A 42 2.53 -6.33 -1.64
C GLY A 42 3.49 -7.41 -2.19
N LEU A 43 4.44 -7.02 -3.04
CA LEU A 43 5.48 -7.92 -3.57
C LEU A 43 6.46 -8.35 -2.46
N VAL A 44 6.91 -7.41 -1.63
CA VAL A 44 7.83 -7.69 -0.51
C VAL A 44 7.17 -8.64 0.50
N ILE A 45 5.89 -8.46 0.82
CA ILE A 45 5.18 -9.36 1.73
C ILE A 45 5.06 -10.77 1.15
N SER A 46 4.81 -10.88 -0.16
CA SER A 46 4.76 -12.18 -0.83
C SER A 46 6.10 -12.91 -0.77
N VAL A 47 7.24 -12.20 -0.92
CA VAL A 47 8.57 -12.83 -0.85
C VAL A 47 8.94 -13.26 0.57
N LEU A 48 8.53 -12.49 1.59
CA LEU A 48 8.74 -12.86 3.00
C LEU A 48 7.96 -14.13 3.36
N ILE A 49 6.70 -14.23 2.95
CA ILE A 49 5.87 -15.42 3.19
C ILE A 49 6.45 -16.66 2.48
N ALA A 50 6.95 -16.51 1.25
CA ALA A 50 7.57 -17.60 0.50
C ALA A 50 8.89 -18.09 1.14
N GLY A 51 9.64 -17.18 1.78
CA GLY A 51 10.90 -17.50 2.46
C GLY A 51 10.72 -18.30 3.76
N ASP A 52 9.53 -18.29 4.37
CA ASP A 52 9.24 -19.03 5.61
C ASP A 52 8.70 -20.46 5.35
N MET A 53 8.49 -20.82 4.07
CA MET A 53 8.00 -22.13 3.66
C MET A 53 9.14 -23.13 3.45
N ASP A 54 9.46 -23.92 4.47
CA ASP A 54 10.44 -25.01 4.36
C ASP A 54 9.79 -26.37 4.00
N PRO A 55 10.45 -27.22 3.20
CA PRO A 55 9.98 -28.57 2.88
C PRO A 55 10.16 -29.58 4.05
N PRO A 56 9.29 -30.60 4.18
CA PRO A 56 9.37 -31.64 5.22
C PRO A 56 10.65 -32.50 5.05
N PRO A 57 11.47 -32.67 6.12
CA PRO A 57 11.17 -33.53 7.28
C PRO A 57 11.16 -32.85 8.68
N ASN A 58 11.50 -31.56 8.78
CA ASN A 58 11.81 -30.92 10.08
C ASN A 58 10.80 -29.86 10.56
N LYS A 59 9.79 -29.48 9.76
CA LYS A 59 8.79 -28.46 10.13
C LYS A 59 7.37 -28.93 9.78
N HIS A 60 6.56 -29.18 10.81
CA HIS A 60 5.11 -29.28 10.65
C HIS A 60 4.52 -27.88 10.61
N MET A 61 4.05 -27.42 9.43
CA MET A 61 3.20 -26.23 9.36
C MET A 61 1.86 -26.55 10.00
N SER A 62 1.57 -25.94 11.14
CA SER A 62 0.25 -25.98 11.75
C SER A 62 -0.73 -25.16 10.91
N LEU A 63 -1.98 -25.59 10.88
CA LEU A 63 -3.10 -24.90 10.20
C LEU A 63 -3.23 -23.44 10.66
N TYR A 64 -2.88 -23.16 11.92
CA TYR A 64 -2.86 -21.82 12.49
C TYR A 64 -1.85 -20.88 11.80
N THR A 65 -0.64 -21.36 11.52
CA THR A 65 0.39 -20.58 10.81
C THR A 65 -0.06 -20.26 9.37
N GLY A 66 -0.74 -21.20 8.71
CA GLY A 66 -1.31 -20.99 7.39
C GLY A 66 -2.38 -19.89 7.35
N PHE A 67 -3.33 -19.91 8.29
CA PHE A 67 -4.33 -18.84 8.39
C PHE A 67 -3.72 -17.47 8.73
N MET A 68 -2.66 -17.43 9.53
CA MET A 68 -1.94 -16.19 9.84
C MET A 68 -1.26 -15.59 8.60
N HIS A 69 -0.61 -16.39 7.76
CA HIS A 69 0.00 -15.91 6.52
C HIS A 69 -1.06 -15.42 5.51
N LEU A 70 -2.19 -16.12 5.43
CA LEU A 70 -3.33 -15.70 4.61
C LEU A 70 -3.91 -14.36 5.09
N ALA A 71 -4.12 -14.20 6.41
CA ALA A 71 -4.66 -12.97 7.00
C ALA A 71 -3.71 -11.77 6.84
N ALA A 72 -2.40 -12.00 6.99
CA ALA A 72 -1.37 -10.99 6.75
C ALA A 72 -1.39 -10.50 5.30
N GLY A 73 -1.42 -11.42 4.32
CA GLY A 73 -1.49 -11.06 2.90
C GLY A 73 -2.81 -10.38 2.51
N LEU A 74 -3.94 -10.83 3.05
CA LEU A 74 -5.26 -10.31 2.71
C LEU A 74 -5.51 -8.90 3.28
N SER A 75 -5.07 -8.63 4.52
CA SER A 75 -5.20 -7.30 5.14
C SER A 75 -4.43 -6.22 4.37
N VAL A 76 -3.17 -6.49 4.00
CA VAL A 76 -2.35 -5.57 3.20
C VAL A 76 -2.87 -5.47 1.76
N GLY A 77 -3.27 -6.59 1.15
CA GLY A 77 -3.83 -6.59 -0.20
C GLY A 77 -5.08 -5.72 -0.33
N LEU A 78 -6.02 -5.81 0.63
CA LEU A 78 -7.22 -4.97 0.64
C LEU A 78 -6.91 -3.49 0.91
N ALA A 79 -5.99 -3.20 1.83
CA ALA A 79 -5.53 -1.83 2.08
C ALA A 79 -4.90 -1.20 0.83
N GLY A 80 -4.06 -1.95 0.10
CA GLY A 80 -3.45 -1.49 -1.14
C GLY A 80 -4.43 -1.28 -2.29
N VAL A 81 -5.52 -2.04 -2.34
CA VAL A 81 -6.62 -1.81 -3.31
C VAL A 81 -7.39 -0.53 -2.98
N ALA A 82 -7.76 -0.32 -1.72
CA ALA A 82 -8.44 0.89 -1.28
C ALA A 82 -7.58 2.15 -1.47
N ALA A 83 -6.30 2.07 -1.11
CA ALA A 83 -5.34 3.16 -1.32
C ALA A 83 -5.17 3.49 -2.81
N GLY A 84 -5.01 2.47 -3.67
CA GLY A 84 -4.89 2.69 -5.11
C GLY A 84 -6.16 3.27 -5.76
N TYR A 85 -7.35 2.93 -5.25
CA TYR A 85 -8.62 3.52 -5.70
C TYR A 85 -8.68 5.01 -5.38
N THR A 86 -8.35 5.40 -4.15
CA THR A 86 -8.35 6.82 -3.73
C THR A 86 -7.32 7.67 -4.48
N ILE A 87 -6.11 7.13 -4.74
CA ILE A 87 -5.10 7.81 -5.56
C ILE A 87 -5.61 8.02 -7.00
N GLY A 88 -6.35 7.06 -7.56
CA GLY A 88 -6.94 7.18 -8.89
C GLY A 88 -7.97 8.30 -8.98
N VAL A 89 -8.87 8.40 -7.99
CA VAL A 89 -9.87 9.48 -7.93
C VAL A 89 -9.19 10.85 -7.76
N VAL A 90 -8.15 10.93 -6.94
CA VAL A 90 -7.33 12.14 -6.77
C VAL A 90 -6.63 12.54 -8.07
N GLY A 91 -6.08 11.58 -8.82
CA GLY A 91 -5.43 11.82 -10.11
C GLY A 91 -6.40 12.31 -11.18
N ASP A 92 -7.65 11.85 -11.15
CA ASP A 92 -8.73 12.34 -12.01
C ASP A 92 -9.17 13.76 -11.57
N ALA A 93 -9.26 14.03 -10.26
CA ALA A 93 -9.60 15.34 -9.70
C ALA A 93 -8.60 16.46 -10.06
N VAL A 94 -7.35 16.12 -10.37
CA VAL A 94 -6.35 17.06 -10.93
C VAL A 94 -6.75 17.57 -12.32
N SER A 95 -7.55 16.81 -13.08
CA SER A 95 -7.97 17.16 -14.44
C SER A 95 -9.46 17.48 -14.58
N SER A 96 -10.31 16.92 -13.73
CA SER A 96 -11.76 16.92 -13.87
C SER A 96 -12.38 17.27 -12.50
N HIS A 97 -13.10 18.40 -12.40
CA HIS A 97 -13.99 18.66 -11.26
C HIS A 97 -15.14 17.63 -11.28
N CYS A 98 -14.93 16.41 -10.77
CA CYS A 98 -16.04 15.51 -10.49
C CYS A 98 -15.86 14.85 -9.13
N GLU A 99 -16.76 15.24 -8.25
CA GLU A 99 -16.94 14.77 -6.89
C GLU A 99 -17.90 13.59 -6.95
N GLU A 100 -17.39 12.36 -6.98
CA GLU A 100 -18.22 11.18 -6.82
C GLU A 100 -17.73 10.31 -5.67
N CYS A 101 -18.54 10.37 -4.62
CA CYS A 101 -19.00 9.29 -3.75
C CYS A 101 -18.08 8.79 -2.63
N LEU A 102 -18.42 9.27 -1.43
CA LEU A 102 -18.27 8.64 -0.13
C LEU A 102 -18.39 7.11 -0.19
N ASP A 103 -17.33 6.43 0.27
CA ASP A 103 -17.49 5.16 0.98
C ASP A 103 -16.61 5.14 2.25
N GLY A 104 -17.24 5.54 3.35
CA GLY A 104 -17.12 4.87 4.66
C GLY A 104 -15.82 4.86 5.47
N SER A 105 -14.68 5.35 5.00
CA SER A 105 -13.41 5.27 5.77
C SER A 105 -12.90 6.65 6.20
N ALA A 106 -12.86 6.94 7.51
CA ALA A 106 -12.34 8.21 8.03
C ALA A 106 -10.88 8.52 7.61
N GLN A 107 -10.09 7.48 7.31
CA GLN A 107 -8.76 7.64 6.73
C GLN A 107 -8.81 8.21 5.30
N VAL A 108 -9.77 7.81 4.48
CA VAL A 108 -9.92 8.28 3.08
C VAL A 108 -10.26 9.78 3.03
N LEU A 109 -11.03 10.28 4.00
CA LEU A 109 -11.35 11.71 4.09
C LEU A 109 -10.13 12.57 4.44
N ILE A 110 -9.28 12.13 5.38
CA ILE A 110 -7.99 12.80 5.70
C ILE A 110 -7.11 12.90 4.44
N TRP A 111 -7.14 11.89 3.58
CA TRP A 111 -6.37 11.88 2.35
C TRP A 111 -6.89 12.88 1.31
N ILE A 112 -8.21 13.00 1.10
CA ILE A 112 -8.78 13.97 0.15
C ILE A 112 -8.49 15.42 0.58
N GLN A 113 -8.62 15.73 1.88
CA GLN A 113 -8.24 17.05 2.41
C GLN A 113 -6.72 17.32 2.26
N GLY A 114 -5.88 16.31 2.52
CA GLY A 114 -4.43 16.41 2.40
C GLY A 114 -3.95 16.63 0.97
N VAL A 115 -4.63 16.06 -0.04
CA VAL A 115 -4.24 16.27 -1.45
C VAL A 115 -4.62 17.67 -1.95
N ARG A 116 -5.74 18.25 -1.50
CA ARG A 116 -6.04 19.67 -1.79
C ARG A 116 -4.95 20.61 -1.24
N ALA A 117 -4.36 20.27 -0.09
CA ALA A 117 -3.18 20.96 0.44
C ALA A 117 -1.88 20.66 -0.33
N TYR A 118 -1.79 19.48 -0.97
CA TYR A 118 -0.64 19.05 -1.78
C TYR A 118 -0.43 19.90 -3.04
N MET A 119 -1.51 20.42 -3.62
CA MET A 119 -1.44 21.37 -4.74
C MET A 119 -0.73 22.69 -4.36
N GLN A 120 -0.60 23.00 -3.05
CA GLN A 120 0.09 24.20 -2.55
C GLN A 120 1.47 23.89 -1.97
N GLN A 121 1.72 22.71 -1.38
CA GLN A 121 3.00 22.38 -0.72
C GLN A 121 3.40 20.90 -0.91
N SER A 122 4.61 20.62 -1.44
CA SER A 122 5.16 19.24 -1.53
C SER A 122 5.48 18.59 -0.17
N ARG A 123 5.43 19.37 0.91
CA ARG A 123 5.85 18.94 2.26
C ARG A 123 4.87 17.98 2.95
N VAL A 124 3.62 17.88 2.47
CA VAL A 124 2.59 16.98 3.02
C VAL A 124 2.74 15.51 2.57
N TYR A 125 3.64 15.24 1.62
CA TYR A 125 3.88 13.90 1.05
C TYR A 125 4.36 12.88 2.07
N VAL A 126 5.31 13.35 2.86
CA VAL A 126 6.03 12.51 3.81
C VAL A 126 5.06 12.03 4.90
N GLY A 127 4.11 12.88 5.34
CA GLY A 127 3.11 12.50 6.34
C GLY A 127 2.13 11.43 5.86
N MET A 128 1.71 11.52 4.59
CA MET A 128 0.85 10.54 3.93
C MET A 128 1.51 9.17 3.81
N ILE A 129 2.77 9.14 3.32
CA ILE A 129 3.56 7.91 3.22
C ILE A 129 3.86 7.30 4.60
N LEU A 130 4.16 8.12 5.61
CA LEU A 130 4.42 7.65 6.98
C LEU A 130 3.22 6.92 7.58
N ILE A 131 2.00 7.41 7.36
CA ILE A 131 0.77 6.78 7.86
C ILE A 131 0.55 5.41 7.21
N LEU A 132 0.81 5.28 5.91
CA LEU A 132 0.73 4.00 5.18
C LEU A 132 1.76 2.99 5.73
N ILE A 133 2.98 3.43 6.00
CA ILE A 133 4.04 2.59 6.59
C ILE A 133 3.67 2.14 8.01
N PHE A 134 3.16 3.03 8.86
CA PHE A 134 2.77 2.67 10.23
C PHE A 134 1.61 1.66 10.27
N GLY A 135 0.66 1.77 9.36
CA GLY A 135 -0.46 0.83 9.25
C GLY A 135 0.01 -0.58 8.86
N GLU A 136 0.92 -0.69 7.90
CA GLU A 136 1.46 -1.99 7.46
C GLU A 136 2.46 -2.60 8.44
N VAL A 137 3.25 -1.77 9.15
CA VAL A 137 4.21 -2.24 10.16
C VAL A 137 3.50 -2.98 11.30
N LEU A 138 2.29 -2.58 11.70
CA LEU A 138 1.52 -3.32 12.71
C LEU A 138 1.13 -4.73 12.25
N GLY A 139 0.77 -4.89 10.98
CA GLY A 139 0.50 -6.21 10.38
C GLY A 139 1.76 -7.07 10.32
N LEU A 140 2.89 -6.47 9.95
CA LEU A 140 4.19 -7.14 9.92
C LEU A 140 4.71 -7.48 11.32
N TYR A 141 4.41 -6.65 12.33
CA TYR A 141 4.81 -6.89 13.72
C TYR A 141 4.18 -8.18 14.26
N GLY A 142 2.92 -8.46 13.89
CA GLY A 142 2.26 -9.73 14.20
C GLY A 142 2.95 -10.93 13.54
N TYR A 143 3.38 -10.78 12.28
CA TYR A 143 4.14 -11.81 11.57
C TYR A 143 5.54 -12.05 12.17
N VAL A 144 6.28 -10.98 12.46
CA VAL A 144 7.62 -11.04 13.08
C VAL A 144 7.56 -11.63 14.49
N HIS A 145 6.52 -11.34 15.27
CA HIS A 145 6.34 -11.92 16.60
C HIS A 145 6.13 -13.44 16.54
N ILE A 146 5.38 -13.93 15.54
CA ILE A 146 5.21 -15.37 15.28
C ILE A 146 6.53 -16.03 14.83
N HIS A 147 7.33 -15.33 14.03
CA HIS A 147 8.64 -15.81 13.61
C HIS A 147 9.64 -15.87 14.79
N TRP A 148 9.67 -14.86 15.66
CA TRP A 148 10.53 -14.81 16.84
C TRP A 148 10.16 -15.84 17.91
N SER A 149 8.87 -16.09 18.11
CA SER A 149 8.39 -17.13 19.02
C SER A 149 8.90 -18.54 18.65
N ARG A 150 9.29 -18.75 17.38
CA ARG A 150 9.92 -19.99 16.91
C ARG A 150 11.40 -20.09 17.29
N TYR A 151 12.14 -18.98 17.35
CA TYR A 151 13.53 -18.97 17.84
C TYR A 151 13.61 -19.22 19.34
N ASP A 152 12.70 -18.65 20.13
CA ASP A 152 12.66 -18.87 21.58
C ASP A 152 12.42 -20.35 21.94
N THR A 153 11.54 -21.04 21.21
CA THR A 153 11.26 -22.47 21.44
C THR A 153 12.48 -23.36 21.16
N VAL A 154 13.30 -23.01 20.15
CA VAL A 154 14.53 -23.73 19.83
C VAL A 154 15.63 -23.42 20.85
N LEU A 155 15.70 -22.20 21.37
CA LEU A 155 16.69 -21.81 22.39
C LEU A 155 16.45 -22.58 23.70
N THR A 156 15.20 -22.71 24.14
CA THR A 156 14.82 -23.55 25.32
C THR A 156 15.04 -25.05 25.15
N LEU A 157 15.35 -25.51 23.94
CA LEU A 157 15.65 -26.91 23.64
C LEU A 157 17.17 -27.21 23.62
N ILE A 158 18.01 -26.17 23.73
CA ILE A 158 19.47 -26.25 23.67
C ILE A 158 20.12 -25.96 25.04
N ASP A 159 19.41 -25.32 25.98
CA ASP A 159 19.74 -25.24 27.42
C ASP A 159 19.08 -26.38 28.23
#